data_AF-A0A6M8EVW5-F1
#
_entry.id   AF-A0A6M8EVW5-F1
#
_cell.length_a   1.000
_cell.length_b   1.000
_cell.length_c   1.000
_cell.angle_alpha   90.00
_cell.angle_beta   90.00
_cell.angle_gamma   90.00
#
_symmetry.space_group_name_H-M   'P 1'
#
loop_
_entity.id
_entity.type
_entity.pdbx_description
1 polymer ?
#
loop_
_entity_poly.entity_id
_entity_poly.type
_entity_poly.pdbx_seq_one_letter_code
_entity_poly.pdbx_strand_id
1 'polypeptide(L)'
;MALVKCEECGKEISSNVKVCPHCGYKRKRGIWFYIMIFLIAIIILAVLGSNNDDSKLGTNSSEKSSSSTVKKELYLTEIEANIFHTLIQNQTEALINSGEPIFSNDENIVIPSVVSANTIQLEYEKNEINADNLFKNKLLLVSGKVINIGKNSSNEPYLSLSGGSNPYMTPSAKMKKEYIDWASNLSKGTEVQMICKINHFIMGSVKLHNCIPFDSWFSEQDWGKITLDAYKNNTSKRADEMIEFVKTVASKIDVNNTGCKDATFDNGECIDEIGTIRDLIEEEKRKTSVNTQSTDIKK
;
A
#
# COMPACT_ATOMS: atom_id res chain seq x y z
N MET A 1 -23.89 18.65 7.13
CA MET A 1 -23.10 17.38 7.12
C MET A 1 -22.38 17.28 8.45
N ALA A 2 -22.34 16.11 9.10
CA ALA A 2 -21.65 16.00 10.39
C ALA A 2 -20.14 16.00 10.17
N LEU A 3 -19.41 16.84 10.91
CA LEU A 3 -17.95 16.88 10.93
C LEU A 3 -17.43 15.98 12.06
N VAL A 4 -16.36 15.25 11.79
CA VAL A 4 -15.67 14.36 12.74
C VAL A 4 -14.17 14.68 12.75
N LYS A 5 -13.47 14.37 13.84
CA LYS A 5 -12.02 14.53 13.88
C LYS A 5 -11.32 13.30 13.29
N CYS A 6 -10.29 13.53 12.49
CA CYS A 6 -9.40 12.48 12.03
C CYS A 6 -8.60 11.88 13.21
N GLU A 7 -8.58 10.56 13.31
CA GLU A 7 -7.88 9.83 14.38
C GLU A 7 -6.36 10.02 14.36
N GLU A 8 -5.79 10.32 13.18
CA GLU A 8 -4.33 10.48 13.02
C GLU A 8 -3.90 11.94 13.14
N CYS A 9 -4.56 12.88 12.46
CA CYS A 9 -4.09 14.27 12.38
C CYS A 9 -4.95 15.26 13.17
N GLY A 10 -6.04 14.82 13.81
CA GLY A 10 -6.89 15.63 14.68
C GLY A 10 -7.72 16.72 13.99
N LYS A 11 -7.57 16.91 12.67
CA LYS A 11 -8.30 17.91 11.88
C LYS A 11 -9.75 17.46 11.62
N GLU A 12 -10.64 18.44 11.50
CA GLU A 12 -12.06 18.20 11.22
C GLU A 12 -12.26 17.81 9.76
N ILE A 13 -12.93 16.68 9.54
CA ILE A 13 -13.22 16.09 8.25
C ILE A 13 -14.69 15.71 8.17
N SER A 14 -15.26 15.65 6.97
CA SER A 14 -16.63 15.18 6.78
C SER A 14 -16.79 13.74 7.25
N SER A 15 -17.89 13.44 7.94
CA SER A 15 -18.20 12.07 8.40
C SER A 15 -18.30 11.04 7.27
N ASN A 16 -18.50 11.48 6.02
CA ASN A 16 -18.63 10.61 4.86
C ASN A 16 -17.30 10.31 4.14
N VAL A 17 -16.20 10.98 4.47
CA VAL A 17 -14.93 10.71 3.80
C VAL A 17 -14.34 9.39 4.28
N LYS A 18 -14.03 8.49 3.34
CA LYS A 18 -13.35 7.20 3.61
C LYS A 18 -11.88 7.40 3.93
N VAL A 19 -11.31 8.51 3.48
CA VAL A 19 -9.89 8.85 3.63
C VAL A 19 -9.77 10.31 4.05
N CYS A 20 -8.90 10.61 5.01
CA CYS A 20 -8.72 11.96 5.51
C CYS A 20 -8.03 12.87 4.47
N PRO A 21 -8.64 13.98 4.04
CA PRO A 21 -8.04 14.90 3.06
C PRO A 21 -6.79 15.64 3.58
N HIS A 22 -6.52 15.61 4.89
CA HIS A 22 -5.36 16.29 5.47
C HIS A 22 -4.14 15.39 5.70
N CYS A 23 -4.33 14.08 5.85
CA CYS A 23 -3.25 13.16 6.17
C CYS A 23 -3.29 11.83 5.40
N GLY A 24 -4.28 11.61 4.53
CA GLY A 24 -4.40 10.38 3.77
C GLY A 24 -4.86 9.16 4.59
N TYR A 25 -5.12 9.32 5.89
CA TYR A 25 -5.54 8.20 6.73
C TYR A 25 -6.86 7.61 6.25
N LYS A 26 -6.82 6.34 5.84
CA LYS A 26 -8.02 5.56 5.52
C LYS A 26 -8.79 5.22 6.80
N ARG A 27 -9.96 5.83 6.94
CA ARG A 27 -10.83 5.64 8.09
C ARG A 27 -11.33 4.20 8.11
N LYS A 28 -10.84 3.41 9.07
CA LYS A 28 -11.41 2.08 9.34
C LYS A 28 -12.84 2.31 9.81
N ARG A 29 -13.81 1.61 9.19
CA ARG A 29 -15.20 1.65 9.67
C ARG A 29 -15.19 1.23 11.13
N GLY A 30 -15.73 2.11 11.99
CA GLY A 30 -15.71 1.89 13.43
C GLY A 30 -16.31 0.53 13.77
N ILE A 31 -15.88 -0.03 14.90
CA ILE A 31 -16.36 -1.32 15.43
C ILE A 31 -17.90 -1.42 15.35
N TRP A 32 -18.62 -0.31 15.48
CA TRP A 32 -20.08 -0.26 15.35
C TRP A 32 -20.63 -0.72 13.99
N PHE A 33 -19.90 -0.52 12.88
CA PHE A 33 -20.30 -1.06 11.57
C PHE A 33 -20.19 -2.59 11.54
N TYR A 34 -19.15 -3.15 12.15
CA TYR A 34 -19.02 -4.60 12.33
C TYR A 34 -20.05 -5.14 13.33
N ILE A 35 -20.39 -4.37 14.37
CA ILE A 35 -21.50 -4.69 15.28
C ILE A 35 -22.83 -4.67 14.53
N MET A 36 -23.08 -3.72 13.62
CA MET A 36 -24.31 -3.69 12.83
C MET A 36 -24.39 -4.86 11.85
N ILE A 37 -23.29 -5.22 11.18
CA ILE A 37 -23.22 -6.43 10.35
C ILE A 37 -23.42 -7.69 11.21
N PHE A 38 -22.81 -7.73 12.39
CA PHE A 38 -22.97 -8.82 13.35
C PHE A 38 -24.41 -8.91 13.88
N LEU A 39 -25.08 -7.78 14.13
CA LEU A 39 -26.50 -7.74 14.52
C LEU A 39 -27.40 -8.21 13.39
N ILE A 40 -27.13 -7.82 12.14
CA ILE A 40 -27.86 -8.32 10.97
C ILE A 40 -27.64 -9.83 10.79
N ALA A 41 -26.41 -10.31 10.97
CA ALA A 41 -26.09 -11.74 10.97
C ALA A 41 -26.76 -12.48 12.14
N ILE A 42 -26.84 -11.87 13.32
CA ILE A 42 -27.58 -12.40 14.48
C ILE A 42 -29.08 -12.44 14.19
N ILE A 43 -29.67 -11.44 13.53
CA ILE A 43 -31.09 -11.46 13.15
C ILE A 43 -31.37 -12.62 12.17
N ILE A 44 -30.45 -12.89 11.24
CA ILE A 44 -30.53 -14.06 10.34
C ILE A 44 -30.38 -15.37 11.13
N LEU A 45 -29.52 -15.41 12.14
CA LEU A 45 -29.30 -16.58 13.01
C LEU A 45 -30.40 -16.77 14.08
N ALA A 46 -31.11 -15.72 14.48
CA ALA A 46 -32.13 -15.72 15.53
C ALA A 46 -33.47 -16.34 15.10
N VAL A 47 -33.58 -16.80 13.85
CA VAL A 47 -34.57 -17.82 13.46
C VAL A 47 -34.25 -19.20 14.08
N LEU A 48 -33.09 -19.37 14.73
CA LEU A 48 -32.71 -20.55 15.50
C LEU A 48 -31.93 -20.17 16.78
N GLY A 49 -32.63 -20.03 17.91
CA GLY A 49 -32.08 -20.27 19.26
C GLY A 49 -31.44 -19.09 20.01
N SER A 50 -31.62 -19.09 21.32
CA SER A 50 -31.54 -17.95 22.27
C SER A 50 -30.36 -18.01 23.25
N ASN A 51 -30.00 -16.83 23.81
CA ASN A 51 -29.46 -16.50 25.17
C ASN A 51 -28.07 -15.80 25.31
N ASN A 52 -28.15 -14.49 25.56
CA ASN A 52 -27.62 -13.62 26.66
C ASN A 52 -26.14 -13.46 27.11
N ASP A 53 -25.72 -12.19 27.00
CA ASP A 53 -25.13 -11.22 27.97
C ASP A 53 -23.60 -11.01 28.18
N ASP A 54 -23.29 -9.71 28.29
CA ASP A 54 -22.06 -8.93 28.08
C ASP A 54 -21.03 -8.88 29.24
N SER A 55 -19.79 -8.45 28.93
CA SER A 55 -19.05 -7.48 29.77
C SER A 55 -17.95 -6.72 28.99
N LYS A 56 -17.57 -5.54 29.49
CA LYS A 56 -17.07 -4.34 28.78
C LYS A 56 -15.72 -3.85 29.34
N LEU A 57 -14.98 -3.07 28.52
CA LEU A 57 -14.00 -1.98 28.86
C LEU A 57 -12.64 -2.41 29.50
N GLY A 58 -11.47 -1.78 29.27
CA GLY A 58 -11.12 -0.53 28.58
C GLY A 58 -9.60 -0.27 28.48
N THR A 59 -9.30 0.66 27.56
CA THR A 59 -8.21 1.67 27.38
C THR A 59 -6.97 1.72 28.28
N ASN A 60 -5.77 1.94 27.71
CA ASN A 60 -5.08 3.24 27.74
C ASN A 60 -3.74 3.30 26.98
N SER A 61 -3.51 4.50 26.45
CA SER A 61 -2.46 5.04 25.61
C SER A 61 -1.09 5.15 26.28
N SER A 62 -0.02 5.31 25.48
CA SER A 62 0.94 6.40 25.71
C SER A 62 1.75 6.71 24.45
N GLU A 63 1.73 8.00 24.09
CA GLU A 63 2.55 8.69 23.10
C GLU A 63 4.01 8.89 23.55
N LYS A 64 4.86 9.19 22.55
CA LYS A 64 5.96 10.19 22.45
C LYS A 64 7.18 9.59 21.73
N SER A 65 7.97 10.28 20.91
CA SER A 65 8.13 11.71 20.67
C SER A 65 8.71 11.96 19.27
N SER A 66 8.39 13.14 18.76
CA SER A 66 8.84 13.81 17.53
C SER A 66 10.35 14.09 17.49
N SER A 67 10.91 14.08 16.27
CA SER A 67 12.12 14.82 15.88
C SER A 67 11.77 15.75 14.71
N SER A 68 12.31 16.97 14.74
CA SER A 68 11.89 18.15 13.97
C SER A 68 12.66 18.31 12.66
N THR A 69 11.93 18.28 11.55
CA THR A 69 12.29 18.80 10.22
C THR A 69 11.31 19.93 9.88
N VAL A 70 11.71 20.94 9.12
CA VAL A 70 10.83 22.06 8.73
C VAL A 70 9.60 21.50 8.00
N LYS A 71 8.44 21.52 8.66
CA LYS A 71 7.20 20.93 8.15
C LYS A 71 6.49 21.89 7.19
N LYS A 72 6.26 21.46 5.94
CA LYS A 72 5.30 22.12 5.05
C LYS A 72 3.89 21.87 5.58
N GLU A 73 3.08 22.91 5.80
CA GLU A 73 1.65 22.72 6.01
C GLU A 73 0.95 22.50 4.66
N LEU A 74 0.28 21.37 4.51
CA LEU A 74 -0.52 21.05 3.33
C LEU A 74 -2.01 21.11 3.66
N TYR A 75 -2.76 21.83 2.84
CA TYR A 75 -4.21 21.84 2.78
C TYR A 75 -4.60 21.56 1.33
N LEU A 76 -5.18 20.39 1.08
CA LEU A 76 -5.80 20.06 -0.20
C LEU A 76 -7.30 20.36 -0.09
N THR A 77 -7.87 20.94 -1.14
CA THR A 77 -9.31 20.99 -1.38
C THR A 77 -9.86 19.57 -1.62
N GLU A 78 -11.18 19.40 -1.60
CA GLU A 78 -11.80 18.09 -1.84
C GLU A 78 -11.44 17.52 -3.22
N ILE A 79 -11.47 18.36 -4.25
CA ILE A 79 -11.09 17.98 -5.62
C ILE A 79 -9.60 17.61 -5.69
N GLU A 80 -8.72 18.41 -5.09
CA GLU A 80 -7.29 18.09 -5.05
C GLU A 80 -7.02 16.77 -4.31
N ALA A 81 -7.73 16.49 -3.22
CA ALA A 81 -7.62 15.22 -2.50
C ALA A 81 -8.10 14.03 -3.37
N ASN A 82 -9.20 14.19 -4.10
CA ASN A 82 -9.70 13.15 -5.01
C ASN A 82 -8.72 12.87 -6.15
N ILE A 83 -8.18 13.91 -6.80
CA ILE A 83 -7.14 13.77 -7.84
C ILE A 83 -5.91 13.06 -7.26
N PHE A 84 -5.43 13.50 -6.09
CA PHE A 84 -4.30 12.89 -5.42
C PHE A 84 -4.52 11.39 -5.16
N HIS A 85 -5.70 11.01 -4.66
CA HIS A 85 -6.05 9.61 -4.44
C HIS A 85 -6.09 8.80 -5.73
N THR A 86 -6.67 9.37 -6.78
CA THR A 86 -6.77 8.73 -8.10
C THR A 86 -5.39 8.48 -8.69
N LEU A 87 -4.47 9.43 -8.57
CA LEU A 87 -3.08 9.28 -9.02
C LEU A 87 -2.32 8.19 -8.24
N ILE A 88 -2.48 8.16 -6.91
CA ILE A 88 -1.90 7.09 -6.10
C ILE A 88 -2.46 5.73 -6.51
N GLN A 89 -3.78 5.63 -6.73
CA GLN A 89 -4.40 4.37 -7.14
C GLN A 89 -3.94 3.92 -8.53
N ASN A 90 -3.92 4.82 -9.51
CA ASN A 90 -3.40 4.53 -10.84
C ASN A 90 -1.93 4.08 -10.81
N GLN A 91 -1.10 4.73 -9.99
CA GLN A 91 0.29 4.32 -9.80
C GLN A 91 0.40 2.92 -9.18
N THR A 92 -0.39 2.64 -8.14
CA THR A 92 -0.37 1.33 -7.48
C THR A 92 -0.86 0.21 -8.38
N GLU A 93 -1.88 0.45 -9.20
CA GLU A 93 -2.41 -0.52 -10.16
C GLU A 93 -1.42 -0.79 -11.29
N ALA A 94 -0.76 0.25 -11.81
CA ALA A 94 0.27 0.11 -12.81
C ALA A 94 1.45 -0.72 -12.29
N LEU A 95 1.86 -0.54 -11.03
CA LEU A 95 2.95 -1.32 -10.43
C LEU A 95 2.59 -2.81 -10.25
N ILE A 96 1.35 -3.12 -9.85
CA ILE A 96 0.90 -4.51 -9.68
C ILE A 96 0.74 -5.19 -11.05
N ASN A 97 0.15 -4.49 -12.02
CA ASN A 97 -0.21 -5.06 -13.32
C ASN A 97 0.87 -4.86 -14.39
N SER A 98 2.05 -4.33 -14.03
CA SER A 98 3.14 -4.00 -14.96
C SER A 98 2.72 -3.04 -16.09
N GLY A 99 1.89 -2.04 -15.77
CA GLY A 99 1.48 -0.95 -16.66
C GLY A 99 2.31 0.33 -16.48
N GLU A 100 1.99 1.38 -17.24
CA GLU A 100 2.59 2.71 -17.09
C GLU A 100 1.60 3.69 -16.44
N PRO A 101 1.93 4.31 -15.29
CA PRO A 101 1.03 5.24 -14.65
C PRO A 101 1.13 6.64 -15.24
N ILE A 102 0.04 7.42 -15.10
CA ILE A 102 -0.02 8.82 -15.55
C ILE A 102 1.01 9.69 -14.85
N PHE A 103 1.34 9.37 -13.59
CA PHE A 103 2.40 9.99 -12.83
C PHE A 103 3.17 8.91 -12.06
N SER A 104 4.51 8.93 -12.15
CA SER A 104 5.37 7.98 -11.42
C SER A 104 6.05 8.68 -10.24
N ASN A 105 5.77 8.19 -9.03
CA ASN A 105 6.41 8.61 -7.78
C ASN A 105 7.21 7.45 -7.16
N ASP A 106 8.22 6.99 -7.89
CA ASP A 106 8.98 5.77 -7.54
C ASP A 106 9.84 5.94 -6.28
N GLU A 107 10.09 7.19 -5.85
CA GLU A 107 10.89 7.51 -4.66
C GLU A 107 10.15 7.21 -3.34
N ASN A 108 8.81 7.28 -3.33
CA ASN A 108 8.01 7.13 -2.11
C ASN A 108 7.37 5.76 -1.95
N ILE A 109 7.28 4.99 -3.03
CA ILE A 109 6.81 3.60 -2.98
C ILE A 109 8.03 2.71 -2.70
N VAL A 110 8.43 2.66 -1.42
CA VAL A 110 9.59 1.86 -0.99
C VAL A 110 9.17 0.40 -0.83
N ILE A 111 9.47 -0.41 -1.83
CA ILE A 111 9.33 -1.87 -1.76
C ILE A 111 10.57 -2.43 -1.05
N PRO A 112 10.40 -3.40 -0.11
CA PRO A 112 11.53 -4.08 0.51
C PRO A 112 12.47 -4.72 -0.53
N SER A 113 13.76 -4.81 -0.20
CA SER A 113 14.75 -5.34 -1.13
C SER A 113 14.38 -6.74 -1.62
N VAL A 114 14.44 -6.92 -2.94
CA VAL A 114 14.05 -8.17 -3.61
C VAL A 114 15.18 -9.17 -3.52
N VAL A 115 14.86 -10.40 -3.12
CA VAL A 115 15.82 -11.51 -3.04
C VAL A 115 15.10 -12.83 -3.27
N SER A 116 15.75 -13.81 -3.90
CA SER A 116 15.14 -15.14 -4.08
C SER A 116 15.33 -16.02 -2.84
N ALA A 117 14.37 -16.90 -2.58
CA ALA A 117 14.48 -17.93 -1.54
C ALA A 117 15.72 -18.82 -1.73
N ASN A 118 16.09 -19.09 -2.99
CA ASN A 118 17.30 -19.82 -3.34
C ASN A 118 18.58 -19.07 -2.92
N THR A 119 18.66 -17.77 -3.22
CA THR A 119 19.79 -16.93 -2.81
C THR A 119 19.93 -16.91 -1.30
N ILE A 120 18.83 -16.71 -0.57
CA ILE A 120 18.86 -16.71 0.90
C ILE A 120 19.39 -18.05 1.41
N GLN A 121 18.88 -19.18 0.90
CA GLN A 121 19.32 -20.52 1.31
C GLN A 121 20.81 -20.76 1.07
N LEU A 122 21.31 -20.42 -0.13
CA LEU A 122 22.72 -20.62 -0.49
C LEU A 122 23.66 -19.76 0.35
N GLU A 123 23.28 -18.53 0.68
CA GLU A 123 24.09 -17.68 1.56
C GLU A 123 24.14 -18.23 3.00
N TYR A 124 23.02 -18.76 3.51
CA TYR A 124 23.00 -19.43 4.82
C TYR A 124 23.84 -20.72 4.83
N GLU A 125 23.77 -21.54 3.79
CA GLU A 125 24.59 -22.74 3.63
C GLU A 125 26.09 -22.41 3.56
N LYS A 126 26.45 -21.30 2.90
CA LYS A 126 27.83 -20.85 2.74
C LYS A 126 28.40 -20.28 4.04
N ASN A 127 27.66 -19.39 4.69
CA ASN A 127 28.08 -18.74 5.93
C ASN A 127 26.86 -18.14 6.66
N GLU A 128 26.32 -18.89 7.62
CA GLU A 128 25.17 -18.49 8.44
C GLU A 128 25.38 -17.13 9.14
N ILE A 129 26.59 -16.84 9.66
CA ILE A 129 26.87 -15.59 10.37
C ILE A 129 26.79 -14.39 9.42
N ASN A 130 27.35 -14.53 8.23
CA ASN A 130 27.26 -13.48 7.21
C ASN A 130 25.83 -13.32 6.69
N ALA A 131 25.13 -14.43 6.46
CA ALA A 131 23.73 -14.42 6.02
C ALA A 131 22.83 -13.73 7.05
N ASP A 132 23.10 -13.90 8.35
CA ASP A 132 22.40 -13.19 9.41
C ASP A 132 22.58 -11.66 9.30
N ASN A 133 23.81 -11.18 9.05
CA ASN A 133 24.07 -9.76 8.82
C ASN A 133 23.34 -9.23 7.55
N LEU A 134 23.23 -10.08 6.53
CA LEU A 134 22.58 -9.74 5.27
C LEU A 134 21.06 -9.71 5.39
N PHE A 135 20.44 -10.64 6.12
CA PHE A 135 19.01 -10.90 5.98
C PHE A 135 18.19 -10.98 7.28
N LYS A 136 18.80 -11.37 8.40
CA LYS A 136 18.06 -11.60 9.65
C LYS A 136 17.41 -10.32 10.13
N ASN A 137 16.17 -10.43 10.61
CA ASN A 137 15.34 -9.31 11.09
C ASN A 137 15.02 -8.23 10.05
N LYS A 138 15.45 -8.38 8.79
CA LYS A 138 15.07 -7.48 7.70
C LYS A 138 13.75 -7.94 7.10
N LEU A 139 12.94 -6.96 6.69
CA LEU A 139 11.77 -7.20 5.87
C LEU A 139 12.24 -7.27 4.41
N LEU A 140 11.93 -8.35 3.71
CA LEU A 140 12.43 -8.62 2.35
C LEU A 140 11.28 -9.03 1.44
N LEU A 141 11.35 -8.64 0.17
CA LEU A 141 10.49 -9.19 -0.87
C LEU A 141 11.14 -10.48 -1.38
N VAL A 142 10.61 -11.61 -0.93
CA VAL A 142 11.14 -12.92 -1.26
C VAL A 142 10.39 -13.51 -2.45
N SER A 143 11.12 -13.78 -3.52
CA SER A 143 10.62 -14.56 -4.64
C SER A 143 10.97 -16.04 -4.50
N GLY A 144 10.12 -16.94 -5.00
CA GLY A 144 10.47 -18.36 -5.05
C GLY A 144 9.43 -19.21 -5.76
N LYS A 145 9.88 -20.37 -6.23
CA LYS A 145 9.02 -21.35 -6.87
C LYS A 145 8.50 -22.38 -5.88
N VAL A 146 7.19 -22.55 -5.83
CA VAL A 146 6.51 -23.45 -4.89
C VAL A 146 6.78 -24.91 -5.24
N ILE A 147 7.31 -25.70 -4.31
CA ILE A 147 7.49 -27.15 -4.46
C ILE A 147 6.49 -27.95 -3.63
N ASN A 148 6.03 -27.38 -2.51
CA ASN A 148 5.02 -27.97 -1.65
C ASN A 148 4.17 -26.90 -0.98
N ILE A 149 2.89 -27.22 -0.77
CA ILE A 149 1.91 -26.38 -0.08
C ILE A 149 1.33 -27.24 1.04
N GLY A 150 1.23 -26.70 2.25
CA GLY A 150 0.72 -27.46 3.38
C GLY A 150 0.18 -26.58 4.51
N LYS A 151 -0.31 -27.24 5.55
CA LYS A 151 -0.73 -26.61 6.81
C LYS A 151 0.09 -27.20 7.95
N ASN A 152 0.46 -26.36 8.90
CA ASN A 152 1.05 -26.84 10.15
C ASN A 152 -0.05 -27.31 11.14
N SER A 153 0.35 -27.84 12.30
CA SER A 153 -0.57 -28.31 13.34
C SER A 153 -1.51 -27.22 13.88
N SER A 154 -1.17 -25.95 13.69
CA SER A 154 -2.01 -24.81 14.06
C SER A 154 -2.98 -24.39 12.97
N ASN A 155 -3.07 -25.10 11.83
CA ASN A 155 -3.81 -24.72 10.62
C ASN A 155 -3.29 -23.46 9.92
N GLU A 156 -2.04 -23.05 10.16
CA GLU A 156 -1.42 -21.97 9.40
C GLU A 156 -0.82 -22.53 8.10
N PRO A 157 -1.06 -21.89 6.95
CA PRO A 157 -0.47 -22.31 5.68
C PRO A 157 1.04 -22.08 5.67
N TYR A 158 1.75 -23.00 5.01
CA TYR A 158 3.15 -22.86 4.69
C TYR A 158 3.44 -23.33 3.27
N LEU A 159 4.47 -22.73 2.67
CA LEU A 159 5.03 -23.11 1.38
C LEU A 159 6.44 -23.65 1.58
N SER A 160 6.78 -24.75 0.92
CA SER A 160 8.18 -25.09 0.67
C SER A 160 8.55 -24.52 -0.69
N LEU A 161 9.69 -23.84 -0.77
CA LEU A 161 10.17 -23.15 -1.96
C LEU A 161 11.41 -23.86 -2.49
N SER A 162 11.60 -23.93 -3.81
CA SER A 162 12.83 -24.46 -4.38
C SER A 162 14.02 -23.57 -4.01
N GLY A 163 15.12 -24.18 -3.58
CA GLY A 163 16.36 -23.46 -3.33
C GLY A 163 17.33 -24.25 -2.46
N GLY A 164 18.59 -23.82 -2.46
CA GLY A 164 19.68 -24.48 -1.76
C GLY A 164 20.39 -25.53 -2.59
N SER A 165 21.50 -26.04 -2.08
CA SER A 165 22.28 -27.09 -2.72
C SER A 165 21.68 -28.49 -2.54
N ASN A 166 20.85 -28.69 -1.50
CA ASN A 166 20.25 -29.97 -1.15
C ASN A 166 18.71 -29.96 -1.34
N PRO A 167 18.15 -30.84 -2.20
CA PRO A 167 16.71 -30.88 -2.48
C PRO A 167 15.83 -31.29 -1.29
N TYR A 168 16.42 -31.81 -0.21
CA TYR A 168 15.71 -32.17 1.02
C TYR A 168 15.76 -31.06 2.09
N MET A 169 16.61 -30.06 1.94
CA MET A 169 16.83 -28.97 2.91
C MET A 169 16.40 -27.62 2.34
N THR A 170 15.17 -27.54 1.85
CA THR A 170 14.68 -26.37 1.14
C THR A 170 14.11 -25.28 2.06
N PRO A 171 14.12 -23.99 1.64
CA PRO A 171 13.44 -22.92 2.34
C PRO A 171 11.95 -23.20 2.53
N SER A 172 11.43 -22.74 3.66
CA SER A 172 9.98 -22.78 3.89
C SER A 172 9.45 -21.44 4.37
N ALA A 173 8.34 -21.00 3.80
CA ALA A 173 7.63 -19.78 4.13
C ALA A 173 6.38 -20.08 4.94
N LYS A 174 6.30 -19.52 6.15
CA LYS A 174 5.14 -19.59 7.02
C LYS A 174 4.32 -18.31 6.93
N MET A 175 3.02 -18.46 6.73
CA MET A 175 2.06 -17.35 6.65
C MET A 175 1.02 -17.47 7.77
N LYS A 176 0.28 -16.39 8.03
CA LYS A 176 -0.86 -16.39 8.97
C LYS A 176 -2.08 -17.11 8.38
N LYS A 177 -3.01 -17.50 9.24
CA LYS A 177 -4.26 -18.19 8.87
C LYS A 177 -5.12 -17.39 7.88
N GLU A 178 -5.06 -16.06 7.95
CA GLU A 178 -5.80 -15.17 7.04
C GLU A 178 -5.45 -15.38 5.55
N TYR A 179 -4.28 -15.93 5.24
CA TYR A 179 -3.84 -16.21 3.87
C TYR A 179 -4.10 -17.66 3.44
N ILE A 180 -4.99 -18.40 4.12
CA ILE A 180 -5.31 -19.79 3.76
C ILE A 180 -5.93 -19.89 2.37
N ASP A 181 -6.85 -19.00 2.03
CA ASP A 181 -7.53 -19.01 0.74
C ASP A 181 -6.55 -18.67 -0.39
N TRP A 182 -5.69 -17.68 -0.18
CA TRP A 182 -4.60 -17.36 -1.10
C TRP A 182 -3.70 -18.57 -1.35
N ALA A 183 -3.26 -19.25 -0.27
CA ALA A 183 -2.42 -20.44 -0.37
C ALA A 183 -3.13 -21.60 -1.10
N SER A 184 -4.46 -21.73 -0.93
CA SER A 184 -5.25 -22.81 -1.53
C SER A 184 -5.39 -22.70 -3.05
N ASN A 185 -5.25 -21.49 -3.59
CA ASN A 185 -5.30 -21.21 -5.03
C ASN A 185 -3.96 -21.45 -5.73
N LEU A 186 -2.89 -21.74 -4.99
CA LEU A 186 -1.57 -22.00 -5.55
C LEU A 186 -1.42 -23.44 -6.04
N SER A 187 -0.53 -23.63 -7.00
CA SER A 187 -0.11 -24.94 -7.48
C SER A 187 1.40 -25.14 -7.32
N LYS A 188 1.84 -26.40 -7.33
CA LYS A 188 3.27 -26.70 -7.40
C LYS A 188 3.83 -26.17 -8.71
N GLY A 189 5.01 -25.57 -8.65
CA GLY A 189 5.68 -24.93 -9.77
C GLY A 189 5.32 -23.45 -9.96
N THR A 190 4.32 -22.92 -9.25
CA THR A 190 3.98 -21.49 -9.28
C THR A 190 5.11 -20.64 -8.72
N GLU A 191 5.48 -19.58 -9.43
CA GLU A 191 6.35 -18.52 -8.94
C GLU A 191 5.53 -17.61 -8.00
N VAL A 192 6.01 -17.36 -6.79
CA VAL A 192 5.33 -16.49 -5.82
C VAL A 192 6.27 -15.38 -5.35
N GLN A 193 5.67 -14.27 -4.95
CA GLN A 193 6.35 -13.17 -4.28
C GLN A 193 5.65 -12.86 -2.96
N MET A 194 6.42 -12.79 -1.89
CA MET A 194 5.91 -12.55 -0.54
C MET A 194 6.85 -11.64 0.24
N ILE A 195 6.26 -10.76 1.04
CA ILE A 195 7.00 -10.00 2.03
C ILE A 195 7.19 -10.87 3.26
N CYS A 196 8.45 -11.17 3.60
CA CYS A 196 8.80 -12.07 4.68
C CYS A 196 9.84 -11.47 5.63
N LYS A 197 9.89 -11.98 6.86
CA LYS A 197 11.02 -11.80 7.77
C LYS A 197 11.77 -13.12 7.95
N ILE A 198 13.08 -13.04 8.08
CA ILE A 198 13.93 -14.20 8.40
C ILE A 198 14.26 -14.16 9.89
N ASN A 199 13.90 -15.24 10.58
CA ASN A 199 14.23 -15.40 12.00
C ASN A 199 15.34 -16.42 12.23
N HIS A 200 15.24 -17.60 11.60
CA HIS A 200 16.12 -18.72 11.93
C HIS A 200 16.51 -19.57 10.70
N PHE A 201 17.73 -20.07 10.73
CA PHE A 201 18.20 -21.19 9.93
C PHE A 201 18.26 -22.42 10.83
N ILE A 202 17.46 -23.45 10.55
CA ILE A 202 17.31 -24.61 11.45
C ILE A 202 17.32 -25.88 10.61
N MET A 203 18.10 -26.88 11.04
CA MET A 203 18.20 -28.20 10.39
C MET A 203 18.55 -28.09 8.89
N GLY A 204 19.44 -27.15 8.55
CA GLY A 204 19.89 -26.94 7.18
C GLY A 204 18.93 -26.15 6.29
N SER A 205 17.82 -25.61 6.82
CA SER A 205 16.85 -24.86 6.01
C SER A 205 16.49 -23.51 6.61
N VAL A 206 16.36 -22.52 5.73
CA VAL A 206 15.86 -21.19 6.08
C VAL A 206 14.36 -21.26 6.38
N LYS A 207 13.97 -20.66 7.51
CA LYS A 207 12.56 -20.50 7.91
C LYS A 207 12.15 -19.03 7.76
N LEU A 208 11.37 -18.75 6.73
CA LEU A 208 10.73 -17.45 6.52
C LEU A 208 9.46 -17.41 7.36
N HIS A 209 9.28 -16.33 8.11
CA HIS A 209 8.17 -16.12 9.02
C HIS A 209 7.43 -14.83 8.70
N ASN A 210 6.17 -14.77 9.15
CA ASN A 210 5.28 -13.63 8.93
C ASN A 210 5.21 -13.25 7.45
N CYS A 211 5.19 -14.26 6.58
CA CYS A 211 5.10 -14.04 5.15
C CYS A 211 3.69 -13.58 4.79
N ILE A 212 3.63 -12.52 3.98
CA ILE A 212 2.41 -11.91 3.46
C ILE A 212 2.55 -11.90 1.93
N PRO A 213 1.54 -12.36 1.16
CA PRO A 213 1.54 -12.21 -0.30
C PRO A 213 1.82 -10.78 -0.70
N PHE A 214 2.67 -10.56 -1.72
CA PHE A 214 3.12 -9.22 -2.08
C PHE A 214 1.94 -8.28 -2.35
N ASP A 215 0.96 -8.69 -3.17
CA ASP A 215 -0.22 -7.89 -3.51
C ASP A 215 -1.03 -7.50 -2.27
N SER A 216 -1.16 -8.42 -1.30
CA SER A 216 -1.86 -8.15 -0.04
C SER A 216 -1.09 -7.14 0.81
N TRP A 217 0.22 -7.34 1.00
CA TRP A 217 1.06 -6.39 1.75
C TRP A 217 1.06 -5.01 1.09
N PHE A 218 1.15 -4.96 -0.23
CA PHE A 218 1.20 -3.73 -1.01
C PHE A 218 -0.13 -2.96 -0.93
N SER A 219 -1.26 -3.67 -0.98
CA SER A 219 -2.60 -3.10 -0.84
C SER A 219 -2.92 -2.61 0.59
N GLU A 220 -2.23 -3.12 1.60
CA GLU A 220 -2.36 -2.68 2.99
C GLU A 220 -1.59 -1.38 3.29
N GLN A 221 -0.63 -1.00 2.45
CA GLN A 221 0.13 0.24 2.66
C GLN A 221 -0.74 1.46 2.40
N ASP A 222 -0.57 2.50 3.22
CA ASP A 222 -1.19 3.81 3.00
C ASP A 222 -0.25 4.69 2.16
N TRP A 223 -0.15 4.38 0.86
CA TRP A 223 0.72 5.10 -0.09
C TRP A 223 0.39 6.59 -0.16
N GLY A 224 -0.87 6.96 0.08
CA GLY A 224 -1.29 8.35 0.20
C GLY A 224 -0.64 9.02 1.39
N LYS A 225 -0.75 8.44 2.59
CA LYS A 225 -0.08 8.96 3.79
C LYS A 225 1.44 9.00 3.63
N ILE A 226 2.06 7.94 3.10
CA ILE A 226 3.51 7.88 2.87
C ILE A 226 3.96 9.05 1.97
N THR A 227 3.25 9.29 0.87
CA THR A 227 3.56 10.38 -0.06
C THR A 227 3.33 11.75 0.58
N LEU A 228 2.25 11.92 1.35
CA LEU A 228 1.96 13.17 2.05
C LEU A 228 2.98 13.48 3.14
N ASP A 229 3.42 12.47 3.88
CA ASP A 229 4.46 12.64 4.91
C ASP A 229 5.80 12.99 4.27
N ALA A 230 6.13 12.39 3.12
CA ALA A 230 7.33 12.74 2.36
C ALA A 230 7.29 14.19 1.85
N TYR A 231 6.14 14.65 1.36
CA TYR A 231 5.91 16.05 1.00
C TYR A 231 6.09 16.98 2.21
N LYS A 232 5.40 16.68 3.32
CA LYS A 232 5.40 17.52 4.53
C LYS A 232 6.80 17.65 5.13
N ASN A 233 7.59 16.57 5.09
CA ASN A 233 8.94 16.53 5.65
C ASN A 233 10.03 16.90 4.64
N ASN A 234 9.65 17.26 3.40
CA ASN A 234 10.58 17.69 2.37
C ASN A 234 11.62 16.60 1.99
N THR A 235 11.21 15.32 2.03
CA THR A 235 12.10 14.17 1.83
C THR A 235 12.02 13.55 0.44
N SER A 236 11.12 14.00 -0.43
CA SER A 236 11.03 13.53 -1.81
C SER A 236 10.63 14.65 -2.77
N LYS A 237 11.45 14.83 -3.81
CA LYS A 237 11.18 15.78 -4.90
C LYS A 237 9.98 15.30 -5.73
N ARG A 238 9.84 13.99 -5.91
CA ARG A 238 8.68 13.41 -6.62
C ARG A 238 7.36 13.63 -5.87
N ALA A 239 7.37 13.62 -4.54
CA ALA A 239 6.19 14.01 -3.76
C ALA A 239 5.82 15.49 -4.01
N ASP A 240 6.81 16.38 -4.08
CA ASP A 240 6.60 17.80 -4.41
C ASP A 240 5.99 17.97 -5.81
N GLU A 241 6.59 17.33 -6.82
CA GLU A 241 6.11 17.34 -8.21
C GLU A 241 4.68 16.79 -8.32
N MET A 242 4.36 15.75 -7.56
CA MET A 242 3.01 15.16 -7.56
C MET A 242 1.97 16.11 -6.96
N ILE A 243 2.29 16.78 -5.84
CA ILE A 243 1.39 17.75 -5.22
C ILE A 243 1.23 19.00 -6.11
N GLU A 244 2.29 19.44 -6.78
CA GLU A 244 2.20 20.53 -7.76
C GLU A 244 1.33 20.15 -8.96
N PHE A 245 1.48 18.92 -9.46
CA PHE A 245 0.66 18.39 -10.54
C PHE A 245 -0.82 18.33 -10.13
N VAL A 246 -1.13 17.79 -8.94
CA VAL A 246 -2.49 17.77 -8.38
C VAL A 246 -3.12 19.16 -8.38
N LYS A 247 -2.41 20.18 -7.89
CA LYS A 247 -2.89 21.57 -7.85
C LYS A 247 -3.10 22.15 -9.25
N THR A 248 -2.19 21.85 -10.17
CA THR A 248 -2.27 22.31 -11.56
C THR A 248 -3.49 21.72 -12.24
N VAL A 249 -3.70 20.41 -12.11
CA VAL A 249 -4.87 19.72 -12.69
C VAL A 249 -6.17 20.26 -12.08
N ALA A 250 -6.23 20.38 -10.74
CA ALA A 250 -7.40 20.91 -10.05
C ALA A 250 -7.79 22.33 -10.54
N SER A 251 -6.80 23.17 -10.89
CA SER A 251 -7.06 24.51 -11.43
C SER A 251 -7.65 24.54 -12.84
N LYS A 252 -7.50 23.44 -13.60
CA LYS A 252 -7.98 23.29 -14.99
C LYS A 252 -9.23 22.41 -15.12
N ILE A 253 -9.67 21.76 -14.04
CA ILE A 253 -10.91 20.96 -14.00
C ILE A 253 -12.15 21.86 -13.99
N ASP A 254 -13.18 21.46 -14.75
CA ASP A 254 -14.51 22.05 -14.62
C ASP A 254 -15.27 21.41 -13.46
N VAL A 255 -15.34 22.12 -12.34
CA VAL A 255 -16.00 21.69 -11.10
C VAL A 255 -17.50 21.34 -11.26
N ASN A 256 -18.14 21.78 -12.35
CA ASN A 256 -19.55 21.49 -12.62
C ASN A 256 -19.75 20.19 -13.39
N ASN A 257 -18.72 19.69 -14.08
CA ASN A 257 -18.79 18.56 -14.98
C ASN A 257 -17.49 17.75 -14.95
N THR A 258 -17.16 17.18 -13.79
CA THR A 258 -15.94 16.41 -13.56
C THR A 258 -16.23 15.05 -12.95
N GLY A 259 -15.51 14.03 -13.44
CA GLY A 259 -15.53 12.67 -12.89
C GLY A 259 -14.82 12.57 -11.54
N CYS A 260 -14.05 13.60 -11.15
CA CYS A 260 -13.35 13.70 -9.87
C CYS A 260 -14.20 14.31 -8.74
N LYS A 261 -15.50 14.55 -8.98
CA LYS A 261 -16.42 15.18 -8.02
C LYS A 261 -16.95 14.18 -7.00
N ASP A 262 -17.16 14.69 -5.77
CA ASP A 262 -17.85 14.02 -4.66
C ASP A 262 -17.08 12.85 -4.00
N ALA A 263 -17.56 12.45 -2.82
CA ALA A 263 -16.95 11.37 -2.01
C ALA A 263 -17.12 9.95 -2.59
N THR A 264 -17.79 9.82 -3.74
CA THR A 264 -18.06 8.57 -4.46
C THR A 264 -17.62 8.66 -5.92
N PHE A 265 -16.64 9.51 -6.23
CA PHE A 265 -16.13 9.74 -7.58
C PHE A 265 -15.73 8.41 -8.26
N ASP A 266 -15.98 8.32 -9.57
CA ASP A 266 -15.56 7.18 -10.37
C ASP A 266 -14.07 7.34 -10.69
N ASN A 267 -13.26 6.41 -10.18
CA ASN A 267 -11.82 6.40 -10.42
C ASN A 267 -11.48 6.37 -11.91
N GLY A 268 -12.27 5.70 -12.74
CA GLY A 268 -12.07 5.58 -14.19
C GLY A 268 -12.32 6.92 -14.90
N GLU A 269 -13.47 7.54 -14.65
CA GLU A 269 -13.80 8.83 -15.27
C GLU A 269 -12.85 9.94 -14.79
N CYS A 270 -12.50 9.94 -13.50
CA CYS A 270 -11.55 10.91 -12.96
C CYS A 270 -10.14 10.73 -13.56
N ILE A 271 -9.64 9.50 -13.71
CA ILE A 271 -8.30 9.28 -14.27
C ILE A 271 -8.23 9.68 -15.76
N ASP A 272 -9.28 9.43 -16.54
CA ASP A 272 -9.36 9.82 -17.95
C ASP A 272 -9.37 11.35 -18.12
N GLU A 273 -10.10 12.06 -17.25
CA GLU A 273 -10.13 13.53 -17.22
C GLU A 273 -8.75 14.10 -16.85
N ILE A 274 -8.09 13.53 -15.83
CA ILE A 274 -6.71 13.90 -15.45
C ILE A 274 -5.74 13.69 -16.62
N GLY A 275 -5.85 12.56 -17.33
CA GLY A 275 -5.03 12.25 -18.51
C GLY A 275 -5.20 13.29 -19.62
N THR A 276 -6.44 13.68 -19.91
CA THR A 276 -6.75 14.70 -20.91
C THR A 276 -6.14 16.06 -20.54
N ILE A 277 -6.26 16.48 -19.28
CA ILE A 277 -5.70 17.74 -18.80
C ILE A 277 -4.17 17.72 -18.83
N ARG A 278 -3.54 16.58 -18.48
CA ARG A 278 -2.08 16.40 -18.59
C ARG A 278 -1.62 16.63 -20.03
N ASP A 279 -2.27 16.01 -21.00
CA ASP A 279 -1.87 16.09 -22.41
C ASP A 279 -1.97 17.54 -22.93
N LEU A 280 -3.01 18.28 -22.51
CA LEU A 280 -3.15 19.72 -22.78
C LEU A 280 -2.01 20.55 -22.17
N ILE A 281 -1.63 20.28 -20.92
CA ILE A 281 -0.50 20.95 -20.25
C ILE A 281 0.80 20.68 -21.01
N GLU A 282 1.02 19.45 -21.50
CA GLU A 282 2.22 19.11 -22.28
C GLU A 282 2.25 19.79 -23.65
N GLU A 283 1.10 19.93 -24.31
CA GLU A 283 0.99 20.74 -25.53
C GLU A 283 1.32 22.21 -25.29
N GLU A 284 0.80 22.82 -24.22
CA GLU A 284 1.11 24.21 -23.86
C GLU A 284 2.61 24.40 -23.61
N LYS A 285 3.25 23.46 -22.88
CA LYS A 285 4.70 23.46 -22.65
C LYS A 285 5.49 23.37 -23.95
N ARG A 286 5.08 22.50 -24.88
CA ARG A 286 5.71 22.36 -26.22
C ARG A 286 5.57 23.62 -27.06
N LYS A 287 4.41 24.28 -27.06
CA LYS A 287 4.18 25.53 -27.81
C LYS A 287 5.02 26.68 -27.23
N THR A 288 5.20 26.71 -25.91
CA THR A 288 5.99 27.74 -25.22
C THR A 288 7.49 27.58 -25.47
N SER A 289 8.03 26.36 -25.44
CA SER A 289 9.45 26.09 -25.70
C SER A 289 9.86 26.38 -27.16
N VAL A 290 8.97 26.13 -28.12
CA VAL A 290 9.17 26.48 -29.53
C VAL A 290 9.21 27.99 -29.74
N ASN A 291 8.38 28.77 -29.02
CA ASN A 291 8.40 30.23 -29.10
C ASN A 291 9.66 30.84 -28.47
N THR A 292 10.21 30.26 -27.39
CA THR A 292 11.47 30.74 -26.78
C THR A 292 12.69 30.51 -27.68
N GLN A 293 12.73 29.41 -28.42
CA GLN A 293 13.80 29.15 -29.41
C GLN A 293 13.71 30.07 -30.64
N SER A 294 12.50 30.51 -31.04
CA SER A 294 12.33 31.45 -32.15
C SER A 294 12.74 32.90 -31.81
N THR A 295 12.82 33.27 -30.53
CA THR A 295 13.22 34.63 -30.11
C THR A 295 14.73 34.80 -29.97
N ASP A 296 15.50 33.72 -29.79
CA ASP A 296 16.97 33.78 -29.69
C ASP A 296 17.70 33.77 -31.06
N ILE A 297 16.98 33.53 -32.17
CA ILE A 297 17.56 33.57 -33.53
C ILE A 297 17.41 34.96 -34.19
N LYS A 298 16.72 35.91 -33.54
CA LYS A 298 16.52 37.28 -34.05
C LYS A 298 17.25 38.37 -33.26
N LYS A 299 18.38 38.04 -32.63
CA LYS A 299 19.25 39.03 -31.98
C LYS A 299 20.68 38.94 -32.48
#